data_AF-A0A7S0IUN6-F1
#
_entry.id   AF-A0A7S0IUN6-F1
#
_cell.length_a   1.000
_cell.length_b   1.000
_cell.length_c   1.000
_cell.angle_alpha   90.00
_cell.angle_beta   90.00
_cell.angle_gamma   90.00
#
_symmetry.space_group_name_H-M   'P 1'
#
loop_
_entity.id
_entity.type
_entity.pdbx_description
1 polymer ?
#
loop_
_entity_poly.entity_id
_entity_poly.type
_entity_poly.pdbx_seq_one_letter_code
_entity_poly.pdbx_strand_id
1 'polypeptide(L)'
;KVSGKLGFVTLRQRLYTVQAVVQGNDLTAFVCGLPKESVIDVYAEVTVPEVAVTSCTQSTVELALERAYCISRAANRLPLQLEDAARSEAELRELKLPRVEQNTRLDNRIIDLRTAASQGILRIQSATCALFREHLLQQGFTEIHSPKMIATASEGGADVFRLGYFGGHAFLAQSPQLYK
;
A
#
# COMPACT_ATOMS: atom_id res chain seq x y z
N LYS A 1 -22.59 8.82 -10.15
CA LYS A 1 -23.82 9.62 -10.35
C LYS A 1 -24.57 9.61 -9.04
N VAL A 2 -24.65 10.74 -8.33
CA VAL A 2 -25.45 10.84 -7.11
C VAL A 2 -26.90 10.97 -7.55
N SER A 3 -27.67 9.90 -7.44
CA SER A 3 -29.13 10.04 -7.30
C SER A 3 -29.32 10.67 -5.94
N GLY A 4 -30.01 11.82 -5.82
CA GLY A 4 -29.94 12.69 -4.64
C GLY A 4 -30.20 12.03 -3.28
N LYS A 5 -30.73 10.80 -3.24
CA LYS A 5 -31.03 10.01 -2.03
C LYS A 5 -30.18 8.74 -1.86
N LEU A 6 -29.38 8.34 -2.85
CA LEU A 6 -28.66 7.07 -2.87
C LEU A 6 -27.24 7.24 -3.43
N GLY A 7 -26.26 6.82 -2.63
CA GLY A 7 -24.84 6.82 -2.97
C GLY A 7 -24.20 5.45 -2.79
N PHE A 8 -23.13 5.22 -3.55
CA PHE A 8 -22.31 4.02 -3.45
C PHE A 8 -20.86 4.42 -3.31
N VAL A 9 -20.17 3.86 -2.33
CA VAL A 9 -18.73 4.03 -2.15
C VAL A 9 -18.06 2.69 -1.88
N THR A 10 -16.81 2.55 -2.30
CA THR A 10 -16.00 1.37 -1.96
C THR A 10 -15.12 1.70 -0.78
N LEU A 11 -15.32 1.00 0.33
CA LEU A 11 -14.43 1.09 1.49
C LEU A 11 -13.30 0.09 1.33
N ARG A 12 -12.08 0.53 1.60
CA ARG A 12 -10.89 -0.29 1.48
C ARG A 12 -10.16 -0.38 2.81
N GLN A 13 -9.90 -1.60 3.26
CA GLN A 13 -9.00 -1.87 4.36
C GLN A 13 -7.85 -2.76 3.86
N ARG A 14 -6.69 -2.13 3.60
CA ARG A 14 -5.50 -2.78 3.05
C ARG A 14 -5.80 -3.47 1.70
N LEU A 15 -5.86 -4.80 1.69
CA LEU A 15 -6.11 -5.64 0.52
C LEU A 15 -7.60 -5.86 0.23
N TYR A 16 -8.46 -5.58 1.20
CA TYR A 16 -9.87 -5.92 1.14
C TYR A 16 -10.70 -4.68 0.83
N THR A 17 -11.71 -4.88 0.00
CA THR A 17 -12.71 -3.88 -0.37
C THR A 17 -14.10 -4.44 -0.16
N VAL A 18 -15.02 -3.55 0.26
CA VAL A 18 -16.44 -3.83 0.43
C VAL A 18 -17.24 -2.63 -0.08
N GLN A 19 -18.41 -2.90 -0.68
CA GLN A 19 -19.33 -1.84 -1.09
C GLN A 19 -20.09 -1.31 0.12
N ALA A 20 -20.23 0.00 0.17
CA ALA A 20 -21.03 0.73 1.13
C ALA A 20 -22.15 1.46 0.37
N VAL A 21 -23.38 1.17 0.75
CA VAL A 21 -24.60 1.80 0.25
C VAL A 21 -25.02 2.89 1.24
N VAL A 22 -25.20 4.10 0.75
CA VAL A 22 -25.52 5.27 1.55
C VAL A 22 -26.89 5.79 1.13
N GLN A 23 -27.80 5.98 2.08
CA GLN A 23 -29.13 6.52 1.83
C GLN A 23 -29.36 7.82 2.60
N GLY A 24 -30.18 8.71 2.03
CA GLY A 24 -30.49 10.01 2.61
C GLY A 24 -29.61 11.13 2.06
N ASN A 25 -30.22 12.31 1.85
CA ASN A 25 -29.58 13.42 1.14
C ASN A 25 -28.26 13.87 1.79
N ASP A 26 -28.28 14.14 3.10
CA ASP A 26 -27.13 14.73 3.80
C ASP A 26 -25.96 13.75 3.92
N LEU A 27 -26.24 12.50 4.32
CA LEU A 27 -25.21 11.48 4.44
C LEU A 27 -24.60 11.12 3.08
N THR A 28 -25.43 11.02 2.04
CA THR A 28 -24.96 10.78 0.66
C THR A 28 -24.07 11.92 0.18
N ALA A 29 -24.50 13.18 0.37
CA ALA A 29 -23.73 14.35 -0.02
C ALA A 29 -22.38 14.43 0.74
N PHE A 30 -22.40 14.12 2.04
CA PHE A 30 -21.19 14.07 2.86
C PHE A 30 -20.21 12.99 2.38
N VAL A 31 -20.65 11.73 2.36
CA VAL A 31 -19.77 10.58 2.06
C VAL A 31 -19.29 10.59 0.62
N CYS A 32 -20.17 10.81 -0.35
CA CYS A 32 -19.78 10.88 -1.76
C CYS A 32 -19.01 12.16 -2.12
N GLY A 33 -19.09 13.19 -1.27
CA GLY A 33 -18.31 14.43 -1.40
C GLY A 33 -16.91 14.36 -0.78
N LEU A 34 -16.57 13.27 -0.08
CA LEU A 34 -15.22 13.11 0.46
C LEU A 34 -14.20 12.85 -0.66
N PRO A 35 -13.02 13.49 -0.61
CA PRO A 35 -11.93 13.14 -1.50
C PRO A 35 -11.56 11.67 -1.39
N LYS A 36 -11.25 11.03 -2.52
CA LYS A 36 -10.73 9.65 -2.54
C LYS A 36 -9.52 9.53 -1.61
N GLU A 37 -9.37 8.37 -0.99
CA GLU A 37 -8.34 8.06 0.02
C GLU A 37 -8.49 8.80 1.36
N SER A 38 -9.61 9.50 1.60
CA SER A 38 -9.96 9.94 2.96
C SER A 38 -10.21 8.72 3.85
N VAL A 39 -9.72 8.78 5.08
CA VAL A 39 -9.96 7.76 6.10
C VAL A 39 -11.22 8.12 6.86
N ILE A 40 -12.16 7.18 6.89
CA ILE A 40 -13.44 7.35 7.56
C ILE A 40 -13.71 6.21 8.53
N ASP A 41 -14.39 6.54 9.62
CA ASP A 41 -15.06 5.57 10.49
C ASP A 41 -16.52 5.50 10.07
N VAL A 42 -17.08 4.29 10.01
CA VAL A 42 -18.46 4.06 9.59
C VAL A 42 -19.17 3.18 10.60
N TYR A 43 -20.46 3.47 10.83
CA TYR A 43 -21.40 2.58 11.49
C TYR A 43 -22.41 2.13 10.44
N ALA A 44 -22.53 0.83 10.25
CA ALA A 44 -23.29 0.24 9.17
C ALA A 44 -23.80 -1.15 9.54
N GLU A 45 -24.94 -1.53 8.95
CA GLU A 45 -25.45 -2.91 8.97
C GLU A 45 -24.86 -3.70 7.80
N VAL A 46 -24.50 -4.96 8.02
CA VAL A 46 -24.05 -5.86 6.96
C VAL A 46 -25.27 -6.48 6.29
N THR A 47 -25.43 -6.28 4.99
CA THR A 47 -26.56 -6.77 4.20
C THR A 47 -26.08 -7.64 3.04
N VAL A 48 -27.00 -8.44 2.48
CA VAL A 48 -26.75 -9.26 1.29
C VAL A 48 -27.29 -8.53 0.06
N PRO A 49 -26.45 -8.24 -0.96
CA PRO A 49 -26.90 -7.58 -2.18
C PRO A 49 -27.70 -8.55 -3.05
N GLU A 50 -28.65 -8.04 -3.84
CA GLU A 50 -29.42 -8.86 -4.81
C GLU A 50 -28.51 -9.49 -5.88
N VAL A 51 -27.46 -8.76 -6.28
CA VAL A 51 -26.46 -9.20 -7.25
C VAL A 51 -25.08 -9.02 -6.62
N ALA A 52 -24.23 -10.04 -6.76
CA ALA A 52 -22.88 -10.02 -6.21
C ALA A 52 -22.06 -8.82 -6.72
N VAL A 53 -21.38 -8.12 -5.81
CA VAL A 53 -20.59 -6.93 -6.13
C VAL A 53 -19.20 -7.34 -6.58
N THR A 54 -19.05 -7.61 -7.88
CA THR A 54 -17.79 -8.14 -8.46
C THR A 54 -16.62 -7.15 -8.45
N SER A 55 -16.88 -5.86 -8.23
CA SER A 55 -15.83 -4.83 -8.09
C SER A 55 -15.14 -4.84 -6.72
N CYS A 56 -15.68 -5.55 -5.73
CA CYS A 56 -15.17 -5.62 -4.38
C CYS A 56 -14.70 -7.04 -4.03
N THR A 57 -13.72 -7.16 -3.13
CA THR A 57 -13.26 -8.47 -2.64
C THR A 57 -14.34 -9.18 -1.84
N GLN A 58 -15.14 -8.43 -1.08
CA GLN A 58 -16.31 -8.93 -0.37
C GLN A 58 -17.51 -8.75 -1.32
N SER A 59 -17.73 -9.73 -2.19
CA SER A 59 -18.76 -9.65 -3.24
C SER A 59 -20.13 -10.13 -2.80
N THR A 60 -20.21 -10.92 -1.72
CA THR A 60 -21.45 -11.53 -1.21
C THR A 60 -22.15 -10.69 -0.15
N VAL A 61 -21.55 -9.59 0.28
CA VAL A 61 -22.09 -8.68 1.29
C VAL A 61 -21.82 -7.23 0.91
N GLU A 62 -22.65 -6.34 1.43
CA GLU A 62 -22.45 -4.89 1.37
C GLU A 62 -22.77 -4.26 2.73
N LEU A 63 -22.43 -2.98 2.89
CA LEU A 63 -22.65 -2.22 4.12
C LEU A 63 -23.73 -1.16 3.90
N ALA A 64 -24.86 -1.28 4.59
CA ALA A 64 -25.87 -0.22 4.65
C ALA A 64 -25.42 0.82 5.70
N LEU A 65 -24.90 1.96 5.24
CA LEU A 65 -24.35 3.00 6.12
C LEU A 65 -25.43 3.76 6.88
N GLU A 66 -25.27 3.84 8.20
CA GLU A 66 -26.11 4.68 9.06
C GLU A 66 -25.37 5.96 9.50
N ARG A 67 -24.07 5.86 9.78
CA ARG A 67 -23.23 6.99 10.23
C ARG A 67 -21.85 6.90 9.60
N ALA A 68 -21.25 8.06 9.34
CA ALA A 68 -19.89 8.16 8.85
C ALA A 68 -19.18 9.38 9.45
N TYR A 69 -17.91 9.23 9.81
CA TYR A 69 -17.07 10.28 10.36
C TYR A 69 -15.77 10.34 9.54
N CYS A 70 -15.36 11.54 9.13
CA CYS A 70 -14.09 11.72 8.45
C CYS A 70 -12.98 11.90 9.48
N ILE A 71 -12.11 10.90 9.60
CA ILE A 71 -10.99 10.88 10.57
C ILE A 71 -9.78 11.61 10.00
N SER A 72 -9.51 11.38 8.72
CA SER A 72 -8.43 12.05 8.00
C SER A 72 -8.87 12.35 6.58
N ARG A 73 -9.13 13.62 6.29
CA ARG A 73 -9.52 14.07 4.96
C ARG A 73 -8.30 14.08 4.04
N ALA A 74 -8.40 13.42 2.89
CA ALA A 74 -7.38 13.49 1.86
C ALA A 74 -7.47 14.82 1.07
N ALA A 75 -6.40 15.14 0.33
CA ALA A 75 -6.43 16.25 -0.61
C ALA A 75 -7.38 15.96 -1.77
N ASN A 76 -8.06 16.99 -2.29
CA ASN A 76 -8.99 16.86 -3.41
C ASN A 76 -8.32 16.29 -4.67
N ARG A 77 -7.04 16.56 -4.86
CA ARG A 77 -6.23 16.06 -5.97
C ARG A 77 -4.99 15.38 -5.43
N LEU A 78 -4.92 14.07 -5.62
CA LEU A 78 -3.74 13.28 -5.34
C LEU A 78 -2.80 13.31 -6.56
N PRO A 79 -1.47 13.24 -6.35
CA PRO A 79 -0.49 13.19 -7.43
C PRO A 79 -0.58 11.91 -8.26
N LEU A 80 -1.20 10.86 -7.69
CA LEU A 80 -1.44 9.57 -8.32
C LEU A 80 -2.81 9.04 -7.88
N GLN A 81 -3.61 8.53 -8.82
CA GLN A 81 -4.84 7.81 -8.51
C GLN A 81 -4.54 6.32 -8.30
N LEU A 82 -5.13 5.72 -7.27
CA LEU A 82 -4.90 4.29 -7.00
C LEU A 82 -5.44 3.42 -8.12
N GLU A 83 -6.57 3.77 -8.74
CA GLU A 83 -7.14 2.95 -9.81
C GLU A 83 -6.20 2.86 -11.00
N ASP A 84 -5.57 3.97 -11.39
CA ASP A 84 -4.61 3.99 -12.49
C ASP A 84 -3.34 3.20 -12.16
N ALA A 85 -2.86 3.27 -10.90
CA ALA A 85 -1.69 2.53 -10.43
C ALA A 85 -1.94 1.03 -10.23
N ALA A 86 -3.21 0.62 -10.04
CA ALA A 86 -3.61 -0.75 -9.77
C ALA A 86 -3.94 -1.56 -11.03
N ARG A 87 -4.16 -0.92 -12.19
CA ARG A 87 -4.46 -1.63 -13.44
C ARG A 87 -3.31 -2.50 -13.89
N SER A 88 -3.65 -3.68 -14.40
CA SER A 88 -2.71 -4.59 -15.04
C SER A 88 -2.32 -4.11 -16.44
N GLU A 89 -1.16 -4.56 -16.94
CA GLU A 89 -0.72 -4.32 -18.32
C GLU A 89 -1.73 -4.83 -19.36
N ALA A 90 -2.44 -5.92 -19.05
CA ALA A 90 -3.48 -6.46 -19.92
C ALA A 90 -4.66 -5.50 -20.05
N GLU A 91 -5.18 -5.00 -18.93
CA GLU A 91 -6.28 -4.02 -18.91
C GLU A 91 -5.89 -2.71 -19.59
N LEU A 92 -4.66 -2.23 -19.39
CA LEU A 92 -4.18 -1.00 -20.03
C LEU A 92 -4.16 -1.14 -21.56
N ARG A 93 -3.74 -2.30 -22.09
CA ARG A 93 -3.73 -2.58 -23.53
C ARG A 93 -5.14 -2.70 -24.10
N GLU A 94 -6.03 -3.40 -23.40
CA GLU A 94 -7.42 -3.59 -23.82
C GLU A 94 -8.19 -2.27 -23.85
N LEU A 95 -8.10 -1.48 -22.77
CA LEU A 95 -8.82 -0.21 -22.62
C LEU A 95 -8.09 0.99 -23.26
N LYS A 96 -6.88 0.78 -23.79
CA LYS A 96 -6.01 1.82 -24.37
C LYS A 96 -5.77 3.00 -23.43
N LEU A 97 -5.58 2.70 -22.15
CA LEU A 97 -5.35 3.71 -21.11
C LEU A 97 -3.84 3.93 -20.90
N PRO A 98 -3.43 5.16 -20.52
CA PRO A 98 -2.03 5.44 -20.25
C PRO A 98 -1.56 4.68 -19.01
N ARG A 99 -0.33 4.19 -19.06
CA ARG A 99 0.36 3.59 -17.92
C ARG A 99 0.87 4.68 -16.98
N VAL A 100 0.83 4.41 -15.67
CA VAL A 100 1.58 5.20 -14.69
C VAL A 100 3.04 4.74 -14.70
N GLU A 101 3.94 5.62 -15.13
CA GLU A 101 5.37 5.34 -15.22
C GLU A 101 6.00 5.00 -13.87
N GLN A 102 7.05 4.16 -13.90
CA GLN A 102 7.70 3.67 -12.68
C GLN A 102 8.26 4.82 -11.82
N ASN A 103 8.90 5.81 -12.42
CA ASN A 103 9.45 6.96 -11.69
C ASN A 103 8.35 7.71 -10.94
N THR A 104 7.22 7.99 -11.60
CA THR A 104 6.05 8.62 -10.96
C THR A 104 5.54 7.83 -9.77
N ARG A 105 5.52 6.49 -9.86
CA ARG A 105 5.12 5.61 -8.75
C ARG A 105 6.13 5.65 -7.60
N LEU A 106 7.43 5.71 -7.89
CA LEU A 106 8.48 5.79 -6.88
C LEU A 106 8.53 7.17 -6.19
N ASP A 107 8.33 8.25 -6.94
CA ASP A 107 8.23 9.61 -6.38
C ASP A 107 7.00 9.73 -5.45
N ASN A 108 5.95 8.96 -5.72
CA ASN A 108 4.70 8.93 -4.95
C ASN A 108 4.50 7.59 -4.20
N ARG A 109 5.60 6.98 -3.74
CA ARG A 109 5.62 5.60 -3.24
C ARG A 109 4.61 5.34 -2.12
N ILE A 110 4.34 6.32 -1.26
CA ILE A 110 3.38 6.19 -0.15
C ILE A 110 1.96 5.86 -0.65
N ILE A 111 1.57 6.42 -1.80
CA ILE A 111 0.26 6.14 -2.43
C ILE A 111 0.32 4.82 -3.17
N ASP A 112 1.38 4.59 -3.94
CA ASP A 112 1.56 3.38 -4.73
C ASP A 112 1.60 2.10 -3.88
N LEU A 113 2.18 2.18 -2.68
CA LEU A 113 2.20 1.10 -1.70
C LEU A 113 0.81 0.69 -1.20
N ARG A 114 -0.24 1.45 -1.50
CA ARG A 114 -1.62 1.13 -1.13
C ARG A 114 -2.31 0.21 -2.14
N THR A 115 -1.77 0.04 -3.34
CA THR A 115 -2.30 -0.88 -4.35
C THR A 115 -2.22 -2.32 -3.85
N ALA A 116 -3.18 -3.17 -4.26
CA ALA A 116 -3.23 -4.56 -3.83
C ALA A 116 -1.96 -5.33 -4.22
N ALA A 117 -1.42 -5.07 -5.42
CA ALA A 117 -0.18 -5.67 -5.89
C ALA A 117 1.02 -5.28 -5.01
N SER A 118 1.25 -3.99 -4.74
CA SER A 118 2.36 -3.55 -3.87
C SER A 118 2.23 -4.09 -2.45
N GLN A 119 1.01 -4.09 -1.91
CA GLN A 119 0.69 -4.68 -0.60
C GLN A 119 0.99 -6.19 -0.57
N GLY A 120 0.66 -6.92 -1.63
CA GLY A 120 0.97 -8.34 -1.77
C GLY A 120 2.48 -8.62 -1.84
N ILE A 121 3.20 -7.87 -2.68
CA ILE A 121 4.65 -7.98 -2.84
C ILE A 121 5.38 -7.81 -1.50
N LEU A 122 5.05 -6.78 -0.71
CA LEU A 122 5.69 -6.55 0.57
C LEU A 122 5.38 -7.62 1.63
N ARG A 123 4.17 -8.21 1.59
CA ARG A 123 3.82 -9.33 2.48
C ARG A 123 4.63 -10.57 2.14
N ILE A 124 4.76 -10.89 0.84
CA ILE A 124 5.58 -12.01 0.37
C ILE A 124 7.05 -11.77 0.76
N GLN A 125 7.58 -10.57 0.53
CA GLN A 125 8.95 -10.21 0.94
C GLN A 125 9.17 -10.42 2.44
N SER A 126 8.24 -9.96 3.28
CA SER A 126 8.29 -10.15 4.73
C SER A 126 8.26 -11.63 5.11
N ALA A 127 7.37 -12.41 4.50
CA ALA A 127 7.26 -13.85 4.73
C ALA A 127 8.54 -14.59 4.34
N THR A 128 9.18 -14.24 3.21
CA THR A 128 10.46 -14.83 2.80
C THR A 128 11.53 -14.64 3.88
N CYS A 129 11.70 -13.43 4.40
CA CYS A 129 12.66 -13.17 5.48
C CYS A 129 12.30 -13.91 6.78
N ALA A 130 11.01 -14.00 7.11
CA ALA A 130 10.55 -14.73 8.30
C ALA A 130 10.84 -16.23 8.21
N LEU A 131 10.48 -16.87 7.10
CA LEU A 131 10.71 -18.29 6.86
C LEU A 131 12.20 -18.63 6.81
N PHE A 132 13.02 -17.76 6.23
CA PHE A 132 14.48 -17.92 6.23
C PHE A 132 15.04 -17.95 7.65
N ARG A 133 14.65 -16.99 8.51
CA ARG A 133 15.06 -16.96 9.91
C ARG A 133 14.55 -18.18 10.68
N GLU A 134 13.27 -18.51 10.52
CA GLU A 134 12.64 -19.64 11.20
C GLU A 134 13.39 -20.95 10.93
N HIS A 135 13.70 -21.23 9.66
CA HIS A 135 14.42 -22.44 9.29
C HIS A 135 15.82 -22.51 9.92
N LEU A 136 16.60 -21.41 9.87
CA LEU A 136 17.96 -21.40 10.43
C LEU A 136 17.96 -21.52 11.96
N LEU A 137 17.01 -20.89 12.64
CA LEU A 137 16.86 -21.03 14.09
C LEU A 137 16.58 -22.49 14.49
N GLN A 138 15.75 -23.21 13.72
CA GLN A 138 15.50 -24.64 13.93
C GLN A 138 16.75 -25.50 13.75
N GLN A 139 17.73 -25.03 12.96
CA GLN A 139 19.03 -25.69 12.77
C GLN A 139 20.08 -25.25 13.81
N GLY A 140 19.71 -24.47 14.83
CA GLY A 140 20.62 -24.02 15.89
C GLY A 140 21.52 -22.83 15.52
N PHE A 141 21.23 -22.13 14.42
CA PHE A 141 21.93 -20.88 14.11
C PHE A 141 21.53 -19.76 15.08
N THR A 142 22.46 -18.84 15.34
CA THR A 142 22.21 -17.62 16.11
C THR A 142 22.26 -16.41 15.18
N GLU A 143 21.21 -15.58 15.21
CA GLU A 143 21.17 -14.33 14.43
C GLU A 143 22.20 -13.32 14.98
N ILE A 144 22.94 -12.66 14.07
CA ILE A 144 23.96 -11.66 14.41
C ILE A 144 23.65 -10.31 13.76
N HIS A 145 24.08 -9.22 14.41
CA HIS A 145 23.95 -7.87 13.88
C HIS A 145 25.34 -7.22 13.76
N SER A 146 25.88 -7.20 12.54
CA SER A 146 27.18 -6.60 12.23
C SER A 146 27.10 -5.13 11.82
N PRO A 147 28.13 -4.32 12.10
CA PRO A 147 28.14 -2.90 11.75
C PRO A 147 28.07 -2.69 10.23
N LYS A 148 27.34 -1.65 9.81
CA LYS A 148 27.22 -1.25 8.39
C LYS A 148 28.12 -0.07 8.02
N MET A 149 28.75 0.55 9.02
CA MET A 149 29.81 1.55 8.85
C MET A 149 31.15 0.91 9.22
N ILE A 150 32.14 1.05 8.36
CA ILE A 150 33.47 0.47 8.51
C ILE A 150 34.55 1.54 8.29
N ALA A 151 35.72 1.36 8.92
CA ALA A 151 36.81 2.33 8.88
C ALA A 151 37.54 2.37 7.52
N THR A 152 37.52 1.26 6.77
CA THR A 152 38.21 1.11 5.49
C THR A 152 37.27 0.51 4.45
N ALA A 153 37.54 0.73 3.17
CA ALA A 153 36.82 0.04 2.09
C ALA A 153 36.94 -1.48 2.26
N SER A 154 35.81 -2.19 2.22
CA SER A 154 35.74 -3.64 2.49
C SER A 154 36.32 -4.50 1.36
N GLU A 155 36.27 -4.03 0.11
CA GLU A 155 36.71 -4.78 -1.07
C GLU A 155 37.34 -3.81 -2.09
N GLY A 156 38.45 -4.22 -2.71
CA GLY A 156 39.09 -3.44 -3.78
C GLY A 156 38.39 -3.69 -5.12
N GLY A 157 38.02 -2.63 -5.84
CA GLY A 157 37.50 -2.71 -7.22
C GLY A 157 36.04 -2.28 -7.42
N ALA A 158 35.33 -1.87 -6.36
CA ALA A 158 33.98 -1.31 -6.46
C ALA A 158 33.92 0.08 -5.81
N ASP A 159 33.06 0.95 -6.34
CA ASP A 159 32.81 2.25 -5.74
C ASP A 159 32.24 2.09 -4.33
N VAL A 160 32.86 2.78 -3.36
CA VAL A 160 32.45 2.75 -1.95
C VAL A 160 31.83 4.08 -1.54
N PHE A 161 30.75 4.00 -0.77
CA PHE A 161 30.13 5.20 -0.19
C PHE A 161 30.94 5.67 1.02
N ARG A 162 31.70 6.75 0.83
CA ARG A 162 32.45 7.45 1.89
C ARG A 162 31.56 8.49 2.57
N LEU A 163 31.59 8.52 3.89
CA LEU A 163 30.94 9.54 4.72
C LEU A 163 31.94 10.20 5.69
N GLY A 164 31.66 11.44 6.09
CA GLY A 164 32.41 12.12 7.13
C GLY A 164 32.05 11.54 8.50
N TYR A 165 33.06 11.28 9.34
CA TYR A 165 32.86 10.67 10.65
C TYR A 165 33.86 11.25 11.66
N PHE A 166 33.39 12.17 12.52
CA PHE A 166 34.17 12.81 13.59
C PHE A 166 35.58 13.31 13.20
N GLY A 167 35.68 14.04 12.09
CA GLY A 167 36.96 14.57 11.57
C GLY A 167 37.77 13.57 10.74
N GLY A 168 37.36 12.30 10.69
CA GLY A 168 37.84 11.29 9.77
C GLY A 168 36.78 10.86 8.77
N HIS A 169 36.94 9.63 8.27
CA HIS A 169 36.03 9.03 7.29
C HIS A 169 35.57 7.66 7.73
N ALA A 170 34.36 7.32 7.34
CA ALA A 170 33.82 5.97 7.40
C ALA A 170 33.26 5.60 6.03
N PHE A 171 33.02 4.32 5.83
CA PHE A 171 32.50 3.76 4.58
C PHE A 171 31.30 2.86 4.88
N LEU A 172 30.34 2.80 3.96
CA LEU A 172 29.27 1.81 4.05
C LEU A 172 29.78 0.45 3.59
N ALA A 173 29.54 -0.59 4.41
CA ALA A 173 29.88 -1.95 4.06
C ALA A 173 29.05 -2.42 2.85
N GLN A 174 29.72 -2.96 1.82
CA GLN A 174 29.08 -3.49 0.61
C GLN A 174 28.42 -4.86 0.86
N SER A 175 29.03 -5.67 1.71
CA SER A 175 28.52 -6.96 2.14
C SER A 175 28.89 -7.23 3.61
N PRO A 176 28.16 -8.11 4.32
CA PRO A 176 28.53 -8.51 5.68
C PRO A 176 29.60 -9.61 5.71
N GLN A 177 30.22 -9.98 4.58
CA GLN A 177 31.10 -11.14 4.44
C GLN A 177 32.29 -11.15 5.41
N LEU A 178 32.84 -9.98 5.76
CA LEU A 178 33.98 -9.87 6.67
C LEU A 178 33.62 -10.21 8.13
N TYR A 179 32.35 -10.03 8.52
CA TYR A 179 31.88 -10.13 9.91
C TYR A 179 31.02 -11.37 10.18
N LYS A 180 30.83 -12.25 9.18
CA LYS A 180 29.99 -13.45 9.30
C LYS A 180 30.79 -14.70 9.59
#